data_AF-A0A950TT09-F1
#
_entry.id   AF-A0A950TT09-F1
#
_cell.length_a   1.000
_cell.length_b   1.000
_cell.length_c   1.000
_cell.angle_alpha   90.00
_cell.angle_beta   90.00
_cell.angle_gamma   90.00
#
_symmetry.space_group_name_H-M   'P 1'
#
loop_
_entity.id
_entity.type
_entity.pdbx_description
1 polymer ?
#
loop_
_entity_poly.entity_id
_entity_poly.type
_entity_poly.pdbx_seq_one_letter_code
_entity_poly.pdbx_strand_id
1 'polypeptide(L)' 'MLDRMAARLAKRPGILDLRRETAEHPFGSIKQWMNQGAFLMRGLEKVRAEFSLTALAYNLRRVLNIVRFPQLMAAVTG' A
#
# COMPACT_ATOMS: atom_id res chain seq x y z
N MET A 1 25.95 3.93 7.28
CA MET A 1 24.51 3.97 6.88
C MET A 1 23.58 3.78 8.08
N LEU A 2 23.88 2.83 8.97
CA LEU A 2 23.06 2.53 10.16
C LEU A 2 22.97 3.73 11.13
N ASP A 3 24.05 4.47 11.36
CA ASP A 3 24.02 5.66 12.24
C ASP A 3 23.08 6.75 11.70
N ARG A 4 23.02 6.92 10.38
CA ARG A 4 22.08 7.85 9.73
C ARG A 4 20.64 7.37 9.84
N MET A 5 20.40 6.06 9.91
CA MET A 5 19.07 5.51 10.16
C MET A 5 18.67 5.68 11.63
N ALA A 6 19.57 5.35 12.56
CA ALA A 6 19.37 5.54 14.00
C ALA A 6 19.07 7.01 14.33
N ALA A 7 19.84 7.95 13.78
CA ALA A 7 19.59 9.39 13.98
C ALA A 7 18.24 9.86 13.44
N ARG A 8 17.71 9.25 12.36
CA ARG A 8 16.37 9.56 11.84
C ARG A 8 15.25 8.97 12.71
N LEU A 9 15.46 7.76 13.22
CA LEU A 9 14.50 7.08 14.10
C LEU A 9 14.42 7.78 15.47
N ALA A 10 15.55 8.19 16.03
CA ALA A 10 15.59 8.96 17.27
C ALA A 10 14.83 10.29 17.17
N LYS A 11 14.87 10.94 16.00
CA LYS A 11 14.12 12.18 15.72
C LYS A 11 12.61 11.97 15.51
N ARG A 12 12.15 10.73 15.33
CA ARG A 12 10.76 10.37 15.03
C ARG A 12 10.34 9.12 15.82
N PRO A 13 10.20 9.22 17.15
CA PRO A 13 9.77 8.09 17.96
C PRO A 13 8.40 7.58 17.48
N GLY A 14 8.21 6.26 17.49
CA GLY A 14 6.96 5.60 17.05
C GLY A 14 6.77 5.44 15.53
N ILE A 15 7.66 5.97 14.68
CA ILE A 15 7.50 5.86 13.21
C ILE A 15 7.55 4.41 12.70
N LEU A 16 8.27 3.52 13.39
CA LEU A 16 8.32 2.11 13.02
C LEU A 16 7.00 1.41 13.36
N ASP A 17 6.41 1.71 14.52
CA ASP A 17 5.11 1.17 14.92
C ASP A 17 4.01 1.61 13.95
N LEU A 18 3.99 2.90 13.60
CA LEU A 18 3.06 3.43 12.61
C LEU A 18 3.21 2.74 11.24
N ARG A 19 4.46 2.48 10.80
CA ARG A 19 4.69 1.75 9.53
C ARG A 19 4.20 0.32 9.59
N ARG A 20 4.42 -0.36 10.71
CA ARG A 20 3.92 -1.72 10.95
C ARG A 20 2.41 -1.77 10.85
N GLU A 21 1.72 -0.82 11.47
CA GLU A 21 0.25 -0.76 11.47
C GLU A 21 -0.34 -0.37 10.12
N THR A 22 0.27 0.59 9.43
CA THR A 22 -0.34 1.19 8.24
C THR A 22 0.10 0.55 6.93
N ALA A 23 1.37 0.15 6.82
CA ALA A 23 1.98 -0.27 5.56
C ALA A 23 2.12 -1.78 5.46
N GLU A 24 2.57 -2.46 6.52
CA GLU A 24 2.89 -3.89 6.44
C GLU A 24 1.67 -4.75 6.12
N HIS A 25 0.50 -4.43 6.67
CA HIS A 25 -0.72 -5.17 6.37
C HIS A 25 -1.12 -5.07 4.88
N PRO A 26 -1.24 -3.87 4.25
CA PRO A 26 -1.43 -3.77 2.80
C PRO A 26 -0.43 -4.54 1.96
N PHE A 27 0.87 -4.42 2.28
CA PHE A 27 1.92 -5.12 1.54
C PHE A 27 1.81 -6.65 1.70
N GLY A 28 1.45 -7.13 2.88
CA GLY A 28 1.18 -8.55 3.12
C GLY A 28 -0.01 -9.05 2.29
N SER A 29 -1.12 -8.29 2.29
CA SER A 29 -2.31 -8.60 1.49
C SER A 29 -2.02 -8.64 -0.01
N ILE A 30 -1.33 -7.64 -0.53
CA ILE A 30 -0.96 -7.58 -1.96
C ILE A 30 -0.07 -8.77 -2.33
N LYS A 31 1.02 -8.99 -1.58
CA LYS A 31 2.01 -10.01 -1.96
C LYS A 31 1.48 -11.44 -1.82
N GLN A 32 0.78 -11.73 -0.72
CA GLN A 32 0.34 -13.09 -0.40
C GLN A 32 -1.05 -13.40 -0.98
N TRP A 33 -2.02 -12.52 -0.78
CA TRP A 33 -3.43 -12.80 -1.11
C TRP A 33 -3.83 -12.39 -2.52
N MET A 34 -3.13 -11.42 -3.12
CA MET A 34 -3.33 -11.05 -4.54
C MET A 34 -2.33 -11.72 -5.48
N ASN A 35 -1.50 -12.64 -4.95
CA ASN A 35 -0.44 -13.34 -5.71
C ASN A 35 0.55 -12.40 -6.41
N GLN A 36 0.82 -11.22 -5.81
CA GLN A 36 1.74 -10.21 -6.36
C GLN A 36 3.11 -10.29 -5.65
N GLY A 37 3.61 -11.51 -5.47
CA GLY A 37 4.93 -11.78 -4.85
C GLY A 37 6.11 -11.50 -5.78
N ALA A 38 5.88 -11.52 -7.09
CA ALA A 38 6.85 -11.17 -8.14
C ALA A 38 6.14 -10.37 -9.24
N PHE A 39 6.88 -9.49 -9.92
CA PHE A 39 6.39 -8.75 -11.06
C PHE A 39 6.53 -9.57 -12.34
N LEU A 40 5.52 -9.47 -13.22
CA LEU A 40 5.53 -10.09 -14.53
C LEU A 40 6.32 -9.24 -15.54
N MET A 41 6.28 -7.92 -15.37
CA MET A 41 6.96 -6.99 -16.25
C MET A 41 8.43 -6.79 -15.89
N ARG A 42 9.21 -6.36 -16.88
CA ARG A 42 10.62 -5.97 -16.72
C ARG A 42 10.80 -4.50 -17.07
N GLY A 43 11.72 -3.85 -16.37
CA GLY A 43 11.98 -2.41 -16.49
C GLY A 43 11.09 -1.57 -15.58
N LEU A 44 11.68 -0.50 -15.02
CA LEU A 44 11.09 0.27 -13.93
C LEU A 44 9.75 0.92 -14.31
N GLU A 45 9.63 1.41 -15.55
CA GLU A 45 8.40 2.02 -16.05
C GLU A 45 7.22 1.04 -16.06
N LYS A 46 7.42 -0.14 -16.66
CA LYS A 46 6.37 -1.17 -16.76
C LYS A 46 6.01 -1.75 -15.39
N VAL A 47 7.00 -1.99 -14.55
CA VAL A 47 6.80 -2.46 -13.17
C VAL A 47 6.01 -1.44 -12.33
N ARG A 48 6.25 -0.14 -12.53
CA ARG A 48 5.45 0.91 -11.87
C ARG A 48 4.00 0.88 -12.31
N ALA A 49 3.73 0.67 -13.59
CA ALA A 49 2.36 0.53 -14.10
C ALA A 49 1.66 -0.70 -13.48
N GLU A 50 2.34 -1.86 -13.49
CA GLU A 50 1.85 -3.11 -12.88
C GLU A 50 1.53 -2.94 -11.39
N PHE A 51 2.45 -2.33 -10.63
CA PHE A 51 2.23 -2.08 -9.21
C PHE A 51 1.11 -1.06 -8.96
N SER A 52 0.99 -0.03 -9.80
CA SER A 52 -0.08 0.98 -9.69
C SER A 52 -1.46 0.36 -9.87
N LEU A 53 -1.63 -0.53 -10.85
CA LEU A 53 -2.88 -1.27 -11.07
C LEU A 53 -3.19 -2.20 -9.88
N THR A 54 -2.18 -2.91 -9.38
CA THR A 54 -2.30 -3.75 -8.18
C THR A 54 -2.76 -2.96 -6.96
N ALA A 55 -2.12 -1.81 -6.71
CA ALA A 55 -2.45 -0.94 -5.59
C ALA A 55 -3.87 -0.34 -5.74
N LEU A 56 -4.27 0.03 -6.95
CA LEU A 56 -5.63 0.51 -7.23
C LEU A 56 -6.68 -0.55 -6.91
N ALA A 57 -6.47 -1.79 -7.39
CA ALA A 57 -7.39 -2.89 -7.13
C ALA A 57 -7.48 -3.22 -5.62
N TYR A 58 -6.35 -3.22 -4.91
CA TYR A 58 -6.33 -3.35 -3.45
C TYR A 58 -7.14 -2.24 -2.77
N ASN A 59 -6.91 -0.99 -3.15
CA ASN A 59 -7.58 0.17 -2.56
C ASN A 59 -9.10 0.11 -2.76
N LEU A 60 -9.56 -0.24 -3.97
CA LEU A 60 -10.99 -0.40 -4.25
C LEU A 60 -11.61 -1.52 -3.39
N ARG A 61 -10.95 -2.68 -3.32
CA ARG A 61 -11.42 -3.80 -2.47
C ARG A 61 -11.46 -3.41 -1.00
N ARG A 62 -10.46 -2.66 -0.52
CA ARG A 62 -10.40 -2.17 0.86
C ARG A 62 -11.51 -1.18 1.16
N VAL A 63 -11.71 -0.19 0.29
CA VAL A 63 -12.75 0.84 0.48
C VAL A 63 -14.13 0.19 0.52
N LEU A 64 -14.44 -0.75 -0.38
CA LEU A 64 -15.73 -1.45 -0.38
C LEU A 64 -15.97 -2.33 0.86
N ASN A 65 -14.91 -2.73 1.58
CA ASN A 65 -15.04 -3.41 2.87
C ASN A 65 -15.25 -2.44 4.04
N ILE A 66 -14.85 -1.17 3.91
CA ILE A 66 -14.94 -0.15 4.96
C ILE A 66 -16.23 0.67 4.83
N VAL A 67 -16.60 1.05 3.60
CA VAL A 67 -17.78 1.85 3.28
C VAL A 67 -18.66 1.12 2.27
N ARG A 68 -19.97 1.37 2.31
CA ARG A 68 -20.92 0.72 1.38
C ARG A 68 -20.78 1.31 -0.02
N PHE A 69 -20.95 0.49 -1.05
CA PHE A 69 -20.87 0.92 -2.45
C PHE A 69 -21.70 2.18 -2.78
N PRO A 70 -22.97 2.33 -2.33
CA PRO A 70 -23.74 3.55 -2.60
C PRO A 70 -23.12 4.82 -2.01
N GLN A 71 -22.51 4.72 -0.81
CA GLN A 71 -21.82 5.85 -0.16
C GLN A 71 -20.57 6.25 -0.94
N LEU A 72 -19.82 5.25 -1.42
CA LEU A 72 -18.66 5.49 -2.29
C LEU A 72 -19.08 6.20 -3.57
N MET A 73 -20.12 5.70 -4.25
CA MET A 73 -20.56 6.29 -5.53
C MET A 73 -21.02 7.73 -5.34
N ALA A 74 -21.80 8.03 -4.29
CA ALA A 74 -22.24 9.39 -3.99
C ALA A 74 -21.05 10.36 -3.81
N ALA A 75 -19.96 9.92 -3.19
CA ALA A 75 -18.76 10.74 -2.97
C ALA A 75 -17.91 10.95 -4.23
N VAL A 76 -18.03 10.09 -5.24
CA VAL A 76 -17.28 10.20 -6.51
C VAL A 76 -18.05 11.00 -7.55
N THR A 77 -19.39 10.97 -7.51
CA THR A 77 -20.26 11.68 -8.46
C THR A 77 -20.64 13.09 -8.03
N GLY A 78 -20.45 13.44 -6.76
CA GLY A 78 -20.69 14.79 -6.22
C GLY A 78 -19.42 15.61 -6.23
#